data_AF-A0A4U5ME35-F1
#
_entry.id   AF-A0A4U5ME35-F1
#
_cell.length_a   1.000
_cell.length_b   1.000
_cell.length_c   1.000
_cell.angle_alpha   90.00
_cell.angle_beta   90.00
_cell.angle_gamma   90.00
#
_symmetry.space_group_name_H-M   'P 1'
#
loop_
_entity.id
_entity.type
_entity.pdbx_description
1 polymer ?
#
loop_
_entity_poly.entity_id
_entity_poly.type
_entity_poly.pdbx_seq_one_letter_code
_entity_poly.pdbx_strand_id
1 'polypeptide(L)'
;MPPVTRGQARKSDASGIPTVCTPAVQRSAQTPRTMRRHTIAEADSRDPNLKQYGDQLLRIVDEKIFEGERYYRVIWENTLEPVEQMRQQTPLLIEYFELYTRIKKAGQFRIVNWIKTRARETRNPYDLLYTIAFGKDQEQMIVNHEFLDRHFRTEHCLFLAAELNI
;
A
#
# COMPACT_ATOMS: atom_id res chain seq x y z
N MET A 1 44.98 -35.34 -15.18
CA MET A 1 45.99 -35.89 -14.25
C MET A 1 47.15 -34.89 -14.11
N PRO A 2 47.97 -34.96 -13.04
CA PRO A 2 48.29 -33.77 -12.24
C PRO A 2 49.74 -33.24 -12.44
N PRO A 3 50.30 -32.37 -11.55
CA PRO A 3 50.76 -32.84 -10.24
C PRO A 3 50.26 -32.05 -9.02
N VAL A 4 50.14 -32.77 -7.92
CA VAL A 4 50.00 -32.26 -6.55
C VAL A 4 51.39 -32.11 -5.95
N THR A 5 51.65 -31.05 -5.18
CA THR A 5 52.80 -31.02 -4.26
C THR A 5 52.36 -30.64 -2.86
N ARG A 6 52.83 -31.42 -1.87
CA ARG A 6 52.45 -31.37 -0.46
C ARG A 6 53.66 -30.89 0.34
N GLY A 7 53.49 -29.86 1.18
CA GLY A 7 54.56 -29.33 2.02
C GLY A 7 54.05 -28.91 3.39
N GLN A 8 54.40 -29.66 4.44
CA GLN A 8 54.16 -29.31 5.84
C GLN A 8 55.47 -28.86 6.49
N ALA A 9 55.43 -27.86 7.37
CA ALA A 9 56.22 -27.85 8.63
C ALA A 9 55.69 -26.78 9.61
N ARG A 10 55.85 -27.04 10.91
CA ARG A 10 55.37 -26.23 12.05
C ARG A 10 56.45 -25.26 12.60
N LYS A 11 56.00 -24.22 13.31
CA LYS A 11 56.29 -23.87 14.73
C LYS A 11 55.55 -22.55 15.04
N SER A 12 54.71 -22.36 16.07
CA SER A 12 54.72 -22.71 17.51
C SER A 12 55.40 -21.66 18.40
N ASP A 13 54.56 -21.03 19.24
CA ASP A 13 54.82 -20.44 20.57
C ASP A 13 55.68 -19.14 20.62
N ALA A 14 55.53 -18.20 21.58
CA ALA A 14 54.72 -18.18 22.82
C ALA A 14 54.26 -16.74 23.20
N SER A 15 53.38 -16.67 24.21
CA SER A 15 52.79 -15.50 24.86
C SER A 15 53.73 -14.62 25.72
N GLY A 16 53.36 -13.36 25.97
CA GLY A 16 53.91 -12.56 27.08
C GLY A 16 53.19 -11.22 27.34
N ILE A 17 52.52 -11.08 28.49
CA ILE A 17 51.97 -9.82 29.04
C ILE A 17 52.46 -9.68 30.48
N PRO A 18 52.87 -8.48 30.93
CA PRO A 18 52.58 -8.07 32.31
C PRO A 18 52.14 -6.59 32.46
N THR A 19 50.85 -6.42 32.76
CA THR A 19 50.25 -5.64 33.86
C THR A 19 50.86 -4.29 34.34
N VAL A 20 50.19 -3.18 33.95
CA VAL A 20 49.73 -2.01 34.75
C VAL A 20 50.71 -0.95 35.31
N CYS A 21 50.45 0.33 34.95
CA CYS A 21 50.18 1.44 35.90
C CYS A 21 49.64 2.72 35.19
N THR A 22 48.43 3.16 35.57
CA THR A 22 47.77 4.47 35.27
C THR A 22 48.03 5.47 36.43
N PRO A 23 47.67 6.78 36.41
CA PRO A 23 46.60 7.48 35.65
C PRO A 23 47.08 8.86 35.05
N ALA A 24 46.32 9.93 34.74
CA ALA A 24 44.89 10.25 34.76
C ALA A 24 44.56 11.44 33.82
N VAL A 25 43.38 11.47 33.16
CA VAL A 25 42.70 12.71 32.69
C VAL A 25 41.17 12.55 32.87
N GLN A 26 40.48 13.64 33.22
CA GLN A 26 39.07 13.69 33.63
C GLN A 26 38.05 13.95 32.49
N ARG A 27 36.75 13.69 32.80
CA ARG A 27 35.51 14.24 32.20
C ARG A 27 35.23 13.81 30.75
N SER A 28 34.17 13.03 30.47
CA SER A 28 32.79 13.38 30.82
C SER A 28 31.86 12.17 30.83
N ALA A 29 31.03 12.04 31.87
CA ALA A 29 29.97 11.04 31.90
C ALA A 29 28.79 11.49 31.02
N GLN A 30 28.79 11.11 29.74
CA GLN A 30 27.55 11.09 28.97
C GLN A 30 26.74 9.89 29.46
N THR A 31 25.58 10.17 30.06
CA THR A 31 24.65 9.13 30.47
C THR A 31 24.20 8.32 29.24
N PRO A 32 24.14 6.97 29.33
CA PRO A 32 23.55 6.20 28.25
C PRO A 32 22.10 6.65 28.10
N ARG A 33 21.71 7.03 26.87
CA ARG A 33 20.31 7.35 26.54
C ARG A 33 19.48 6.09 26.81
N THR A 34 18.76 6.08 27.93
CA THR A 34 17.73 5.08 28.19
C THR A 34 16.73 5.14 27.05
N MET A 35 16.80 4.19 26.11
CA MET A 35 15.71 3.99 25.17
C MET A 35 14.48 3.67 26.02
N ARG A 36 13.54 4.60 26.06
CA ARG A 36 12.20 4.34 26.60
C ARG A 36 11.58 3.30 25.68
N ARG A 37 11.74 2.03 26.06
CA ARG A 37 11.00 0.93 25.48
C ARG A 37 9.55 1.19 25.85
N HIS A 38 8.81 1.81 24.92
CA HIS A 38 7.38 1.96 25.03
C HIS A 38 6.79 0.55 24.87
N THR A 39 6.79 -0.20 25.97
CA THR A 39 5.92 -1.36 26.12
C THR A 39 4.51 -0.80 26.03
N ILE A 40 3.86 -1.05 24.89
CA ILE A 40 2.40 -0.93 24.82
C ILE A 40 1.90 -1.95 25.84
N ALA A 41 1.36 -1.47 26.95
CA ALA A 41 0.69 -2.35 27.90
C ALA A 41 -0.41 -3.09 27.13
N GLU A 42 -0.55 -4.39 27.36
CA GLU A 42 -1.69 -5.15 26.83
C GLU A 42 -2.95 -4.43 27.29
N ALA A 43 -3.63 -3.78 26.34
CA ALA A 43 -4.82 -3.00 26.65
C ALA A 43 -5.87 -3.97 27.17
N ASP A 44 -6.37 -3.71 28.39
CA ASP A 44 -7.40 -4.53 29.02
C ASP A 44 -8.56 -4.70 28.03
N SER A 45 -8.83 -5.95 27.62
CA SER A 45 -9.72 -6.35 26.50
C SER A 45 -11.23 -6.10 26.78
N ARG A 46 -11.52 -5.12 27.64
CA ARG A 46 -12.81 -4.81 28.22
C ARG A 46 -13.40 -3.49 27.72
N ASP A 47 -12.69 -2.72 26.90
CA ASP A 47 -13.29 -1.56 26.22
C ASP A 47 -14.35 -2.07 25.21
N PRO A 48 -15.65 -1.76 25.41
CA PRO A 48 -16.71 -2.23 24.52
C PRO A 48 -16.61 -1.64 23.11
N ASN A 49 -15.96 -0.49 22.92
CA ASN A 49 -15.77 0.12 21.60
C ASN A 49 -14.64 -0.57 20.81
N LEU A 50 -13.66 -1.19 21.46
CA LEU A 50 -12.67 -2.04 20.77
C LEU A 50 -13.36 -3.23 20.08
N LYS A 51 -14.43 -3.79 20.68
CA LYS A 51 -15.10 -5.00 20.18
C LYS A 51 -15.86 -4.82 18.88
N GLN A 52 -16.21 -3.60 18.47
CA GLN A 52 -16.92 -3.41 17.19
C GLN A 52 -16.02 -3.70 15.98
N TYR A 53 -14.70 -3.57 16.15
CA TYR A 53 -13.72 -3.58 15.06
C TYR A 53 -12.50 -4.46 15.31
N GLY A 54 -12.22 -4.84 16.57
CA GLY A 54 -10.95 -5.40 17.02
C GLY A 54 -10.53 -6.71 16.37
N ASP A 55 -11.49 -7.54 15.94
CA ASP A 55 -11.20 -8.84 15.32
C ASP A 55 -11.01 -8.74 13.79
N GLN A 56 -11.42 -7.64 13.16
CA GLN A 56 -11.30 -7.44 11.70
C GLN A 56 -10.29 -6.34 11.33
N LEU A 57 -9.84 -5.52 12.28
CA LEU A 57 -8.89 -4.44 12.04
C LEU A 57 -7.46 -4.97 11.91
N LEU A 58 -7.01 -5.19 10.67
CA LEU A 58 -5.66 -5.70 10.40
C LEU A 58 -4.56 -4.70 10.79
N ARG A 59 -4.70 -3.41 10.42
CA ARG A 59 -3.74 -2.35 10.80
C ARG A 59 -4.26 -0.93 10.55
N ILE A 60 -3.71 0.01 11.32
CA ILE A 60 -3.69 1.44 10.98
C ILE A 60 -2.52 1.70 10.02
N VAL A 61 -2.76 2.50 8.98
CA VAL A 61 -1.80 2.84 7.91
C VAL A 61 -1.31 4.28 8.02
N ASP A 62 -2.19 5.20 8.42
CA ASP A 62 -1.96 6.64 8.33
C ASP A 62 -2.85 7.39 9.35
N GLU A 63 -2.48 8.63 9.66
CA GLU A 63 -3.25 9.55 10.51
C GLU A 63 -3.51 10.83 9.73
N LYS A 64 -4.76 11.30 9.71
CA LYS A 64 -5.14 12.53 9.03
C LYS A 64 -6.04 13.39 9.91
N ILE A 65 -5.69 14.66 10.02
CA ILE A 65 -6.58 15.67 10.61
C ILE A 65 -7.47 16.22 9.49
N PHE A 66 -8.79 16.22 9.71
CA PHE A 66 -9.78 16.76 8.79
C PHE A 66 -10.84 17.52 9.61
N GLU A 67 -11.12 18.78 9.22
CA GLU A 67 -12.06 19.67 9.94
C GLU A 67 -11.77 19.85 11.44
N GLY A 68 -10.51 19.68 11.85
CA GLY A 68 -10.05 19.77 13.24
C GLY A 68 -10.07 18.43 13.99
N GLU A 69 -10.79 17.44 13.47
CA GLU A 69 -10.89 16.09 14.03
C GLU A 69 -9.82 15.14 13.51
N ARG A 70 -9.47 14.13 14.31
CA ARG A 70 -8.41 13.16 14.03
C ARG A 70 -8.99 11.84 13.51
N TYR A 71 -8.60 11.46 12.31
CA TYR A 71 -9.02 10.22 11.67
C TYR A 71 -7.83 9.30 11.41
N TYR A 72 -8.02 8.00 11.62
CA TYR A 72 -7.06 6.97 11.23
C TYR A 72 -7.48 6.32 9.91
N ARG A 73 -6.53 6.17 8.99
CA ARG A 73 -6.71 5.31 7.82
C ARG A 73 -6.45 3.87 8.22
N VAL A 74 -7.45 3.03 8.08
CA VAL A 74 -7.41 1.61 8.48
C VAL A 74 -7.44 0.67 7.28
N ILE A 75 -6.86 -0.52 7.46
CA ILE A 75 -7.05 -1.68 6.59
C ILE A 75 -7.70 -2.78 7.44
N TRP A 76 -8.76 -3.37 6.89
CA TRP A 76 -9.48 -4.50 7.43
C TRP A 76 -8.91 -5.82 6.90
N GLU A 77 -9.18 -6.93 7.56
CA GLU A 77 -8.96 -8.27 7.00
C GLU A 77 -9.88 -8.51 5.79
N ASN A 78 -9.42 -9.34 4.84
CA ASN A 78 -10.21 -9.70 3.68
C ASN A 78 -11.23 -10.78 4.06
N THR A 79 -12.51 -10.45 4.10
CA THR A 79 -13.59 -11.45 4.24
C THR A 79 -14.01 -12.02 2.88
N LEU A 80 -14.73 -13.15 2.90
CA LEU A 80 -15.40 -13.72 1.73
C LEU A 80 -16.90 -13.64 1.95
N GLU A 81 -17.57 -12.76 1.21
CA GLU A 81 -19.02 -12.55 1.30
C GLU A 81 -19.75 -13.29 0.16
N PRO A 82 -20.99 -13.80 0.38
CA PRO A 82 -21.82 -14.34 -0.69
C PRO A 82 -22.13 -13.32 -1.78
N VAL A 83 -22.11 -13.74 -3.05
CA VAL A 83 -22.33 -12.86 -4.21
C VAL A 83 -23.72 -12.22 -4.16
N GLU A 84 -24.73 -12.98 -3.74
CA GLU A 84 -26.12 -12.57 -3.64
C GLU A 84 -26.30 -11.45 -2.59
N GLN A 85 -25.62 -11.57 -1.45
CA GLN A 85 -25.60 -10.54 -0.40
C GLN A 85 -24.92 -9.27 -0.90
N MET A 86 -23.75 -9.40 -1.55
CA MET A 86 -23.02 -8.26 -2.08
C MET A 86 -23.75 -7.53 -3.22
N ARG A 87 -24.53 -8.25 -4.04
CA ARG A 87 -25.43 -7.65 -5.04
C ARG A 87 -26.58 -6.86 -4.41
N GLN A 88 -27.09 -7.29 -3.25
CA GLN A 88 -28.15 -6.56 -2.54
C GLN A 88 -27.61 -5.33 -1.80
N GLN A 89 -26.45 -5.45 -1.15
CA GLN A 89 -25.85 -4.38 -0.35
C GLN A 89 -25.13 -3.33 -1.21
N THR A 90 -24.41 -3.76 -2.24
CA THR A 90 -23.48 -2.92 -3.03
C THR A 90 -23.57 -3.22 -4.55
N PRO A 91 -24.76 -3.15 -5.18
CA PRO A 91 -24.95 -3.56 -6.58
C PRO A 91 -23.96 -2.89 -7.55
N LEU A 92 -23.76 -1.57 -7.42
CA LEU A 92 -22.87 -0.80 -8.29
C LEU A 92 -21.40 -1.26 -8.23
N LEU A 93 -20.91 -1.65 -7.04
CA LEU A 93 -19.53 -2.14 -6.89
C LEU A 93 -19.36 -3.53 -7.54
N ILE A 94 -20.40 -4.37 -7.49
CA ILE A 94 -20.41 -5.66 -8.19
C ILE A 94 -20.46 -5.46 -9.71
N GLU A 95 -21.32 -4.56 -10.22
CA GLU A 95 -21.37 -4.22 -11.64
C GLU A 95 -20.00 -3.73 -12.17
N TYR A 96 -19.32 -2.85 -11.41
CA TYR A 96 -17.95 -2.42 -11.75
C TYR A 96 -16.98 -3.60 -11.75
N PHE A 97 -17.01 -4.48 -10.75
CA PHE A 97 -16.09 -5.62 -10.69
C PHE A 97 -16.33 -6.63 -11.83
N GLU A 98 -17.59 -6.88 -12.19
CA GLU A 98 -17.96 -7.77 -13.30
C GLU A 98 -17.53 -7.18 -14.65
N LEU A 99 -17.76 -5.88 -14.87
CA LEU A 99 -17.27 -5.14 -16.02
C LEU A 99 -15.73 -5.18 -16.13
N TYR A 100 -15.03 -4.87 -15.03
CA TYR A 100 -13.57 -4.94 -14.96
C TYR A 100 -13.06 -6.34 -15.34
N THR A 101 -13.70 -7.38 -14.81
CA THR A 101 -13.39 -8.78 -15.10
C THR A 101 -13.63 -9.11 -16.57
N ARG A 102 -14.72 -8.61 -17.17
CA ARG A 102 -15.03 -8.76 -18.59
C ARG A 102 -13.96 -8.11 -19.48
N ILE A 103 -13.57 -6.86 -19.17
CA ILE A 103 -12.52 -6.13 -19.89
C ILE A 103 -11.19 -6.87 -19.80
N LYS A 104 -10.76 -7.28 -18.59
CA LYS A 104 -9.50 -8.02 -18.40
C LYS A 104 -9.48 -9.37 -19.14
N LYS A 105 -10.62 -10.07 -19.25
CA LYS A 105 -10.77 -11.29 -20.06
C LYS A 105 -10.73 -11.02 -21.56
N ALA A 106 -11.32 -9.92 -22.02
CA ALA A 106 -11.30 -9.50 -23.42
C ALA A 106 -9.90 -9.02 -23.88
N GLY A 107 -9.07 -8.55 -22.94
CA GLY A 107 -7.67 -8.23 -23.16
C GLY A 107 -7.44 -6.76 -23.48
N GLN A 108 -7.27 -6.43 -24.77
CA GLN A 108 -6.97 -5.08 -25.24
C GLN A 108 -7.99 -4.07 -24.66
N PHE A 109 -7.51 -2.96 -24.12
CA PHE A 109 -8.30 -1.90 -23.50
C PHE A 109 -7.71 -0.54 -23.86
N ARG A 110 -8.59 0.44 -24.16
CA ARG A 110 -8.22 1.85 -24.29
C ARG A 110 -9.39 2.76 -23.97
N ILE A 111 -9.09 3.97 -23.49
CA ILE A 111 -10.05 5.07 -23.43
C ILE A 111 -10.06 5.73 -24.81
N VAL A 112 -11.25 5.94 -25.37
CA VAL A 112 -11.48 6.48 -26.72
C VAL A 112 -11.73 7.98 -26.67
N ASN A 113 -12.61 8.42 -25.77
CA ASN A 113 -13.00 9.82 -25.62
C ASN A 113 -13.67 10.05 -24.25
N TRP A 114 -13.92 11.32 -23.91
CA TRP A 114 -14.65 11.76 -22.73
C TRP A 114 -15.88 12.60 -23.11
N ILE A 115 -16.96 12.43 -22.35
CA ILE A 115 -18.25 13.09 -22.55
C ILE A 115 -18.45 14.08 -21.40
N LYS A 116 -18.52 15.37 -21.74
CA LYS A 116 -18.79 16.46 -20.80
C LYS A 116 -20.31 16.60 -20.62
N THR A 117 -20.87 15.87 -19.67
CA THR A 117 -22.28 15.95 -19.29
C THR A 117 -22.58 17.23 -18.49
N ARG A 118 -21.91 17.42 -17.33
CA ARG A 118 -22.07 18.63 -16.47
C ARG A 118 -20.79 19.16 -15.82
N ALA A 119 -19.63 18.51 -16.01
CA ALA A 119 -18.38 18.89 -15.33
C ALA A 119 -17.89 20.34 -15.55
N ARG A 120 -18.42 21.08 -16.55
CA ARG A 120 -18.17 22.53 -16.71
C ARG A 120 -18.87 23.39 -15.64
N GLU A 121 -20.02 22.93 -15.14
CA GLU A 121 -20.85 23.65 -14.17
C GLU A 121 -20.37 23.36 -12.73
N THR A 122 -20.12 22.10 -12.43
CA THR A 122 -19.71 21.63 -11.09
C THR A 122 -18.21 21.76 -10.82
N ARG A 123 -17.39 21.86 -11.88
CA ARG A 123 -15.92 21.70 -11.86
C ARG A 123 -15.43 20.38 -11.24
N ASN A 124 -16.32 19.42 -11.03
CA ASN A 124 -16.01 18.16 -10.39
C ASN A 124 -15.56 17.13 -11.45
N PRO A 125 -14.32 16.60 -11.39
CA PRO A 125 -13.86 15.60 -12.36
C PRO A 125 -14.65 14.29 -12.29
N TYR A 126 -15.31 14.00 -11.15
CA TYR A 126 -16.14 12.80 -11.00
C TYR A 126 -17.43 12.82 -11.84
N ASP A 127 -17.85 13.99 -12.35
CA ASP A 127 -19.01 14.11 -13.26
C ASP A 127 -18.66 13.79 -14.72
N LEU A 128 -17.42 13.38 -15.01
CA LEU A 128 -16.98 12.99 -16.34
C LEU A 128 -17.32 11.54 -16.66
N LEU A 129 -17.90 11.34 -17.84
CA LEU A 129 -18.09 10.03 -18.46
C LEU A 129 -17.04 9.82 -19.54
N TYR A 130 -16.69 8.57 -19.79
CA TYR A 130 -15.63 8.14 -20.70
C TYR A 130 -16.14 7.02 -21.57
N THR A 131 -15.91 7.12 -22.88
CA THR A 131 -16.09 6.00 -23.80
C THR A 131 -14.81 5.16 -23.77
N ILE A 132 -14.92 3.91 -23.37
CA ILE A 132 -13.87 2.91 -23.46
C ILE A 132 -14.11 1.98 -24.64
N ALA A 133 -13.04 1.42 -25.21
CA ALA A 133 -13.10 0.31 -26.17
C ALA A 133 -12.26 -0.85 -25.65
N PHE A 134 -12.78 -2.08 -25.74
CA PHE A 134 -12.07 -3.27 -25.30
C PHE A 134 -12.34 -4.51 -26.17
N GLY A 135 -11.44 -5.49 -26.05
CA GLY A 135 -11.47 -6.72 -26.83
C GLY A 135 -11.05 -6.56 -28.29
N LYS A 136 -11.00 -7.68 -29.01
CA LYS A 136 -10.63 -7.72 -30.44
C LYS A 136 -11.64 -6.99 -31.31
N ASP A 137 -12.93 -7.13 -30.98
CA ASP A 137 -14.04 -6.54 -31.72
C ASP A 137 -14.25 -5.04 -31.39
N GLN A 138 -13.41 -4.48 -30.50
CA GLN A 138 -13.46 -3.09 -30.05
C GLN A 138 -14.84 -2.70 -29.51
N GLU A 139 -15.42 -3.56 -28.67
CA GLU A 139 -16.68 -3.30 -27.97
C GLU A 139 -16.57 -1.99 -27.19
N GLN A 140 -17.51 -1.06 -27.42
CA GLN A 140 -17.50 0.25 -26.78
C GLN A 140 -18.53 0.32 -25.66
N MET A 141 -18.15 1.01 -24.58
CA MET A 141 -19.04 1.25 -23.45
C MET A 141 -18.75 2.59 -22.78
N ILE A 142 -19.75 3.15 -22.10
CA ILE A 142 -19.60 4.36 -21.30
C ILE A 142 -19.38 3.99 -19.84
N VAL A 143 -18.35 4.55 -19.22
CA VAL A 143 -18.00 4.41 -17.80
C VAL A 143 -17.79 5.79 -17.17
N ASN A 144 -17.79 5.89 -15.85
CA ASN A 144 -17.48 7.14 -15.15
C ASN A 144 -16.01 7.23 -14.71
N HIS A 145 -15.62 8.40 -14.21
CA HIS A 145 -14.28 8.69 -13.70
C HIS A 145 -13.85 7.72 -12.58
N GLU A 146 -14.74 7.41 -11.64
CA GLU A 146 -14.45 6.55 -10.48
C GLU A 146 -14.07 5.13 -10.90
N PHE A 147 -14.78 4.55 -11.87
CA PHE A 147 -14.46 3.24 -12.42
C PHE A 147 -13.03 3.20 -12.98
N LEU A 148 -12.63 4.23 -13.74
CA LEU A 148 -11.30 4.31 -14.35
C LEU A 148 -10.19 4.52 -13.33
N ASP A 149 -10.33 5.46 -12.38
CA ASP A 149 -9.32 5.67 -11.33
C ASP A 149 -9.16 4.44 -10.40
N ARG A 150 -10.24 3.68 -10.15
CA ARG A 150 -10.18 2.45 -9.36
C ARG A 150 -9.53 1.27 -10.09
N HIS A 151 -9.82 1.07 -11.37
CA HIS A 151 -9.51 -0.18 -12.09
C HIS A 151 -8.49 -0.08 -13.23
N PHE A 152 -8.33 1.11 -13.84
CA PHE A 152 -7.50 1.37 -15.02
C PHE A 152 -6.72 2.68 -14.86
N ARG A 153 -6.20 2.91 -13.65
CA ARG A 153 -5.62 4.18 -13.22
C ARG A 153 -4.47 4.66 -14.12
N THR A 154 -3.61 3.74 -14.55
CA THR A 154 -2.47 4.05 -15.42
C THR A 154 -2.94 4.56 -16.77
N GLU A 155 -3.85 3.84 -17.42
CA GLU A 155 -4.43 4.19 -18.71
C GLU A 155 -5.25 5.48 -18.62
N HIS A 156 -5.93 5.71 -17.50
CA HIS A 156 -6.67 6.94 -17.21
C HIS A 156 -5.75 8.15 -17.06
N CYS A 157 -4.67 8.05 -16.28
CA CYS A 157 -3.67 9.11 -16.17
C CYS A 157 -2.99 9.42 -17.51
N LEU A 158 -2.66 8.39 -18.31
CA LEU A 158 -2.07 8.57 -19.64
C LEU A 158 -3.03 9.27 -20.62
N PHE A 159 -4.31 8.89 -20.61
CA PHE A 159 -5.34 9.56 -21.42
C PHE A 159 -5.50 11.03 -21.02
N LEU A 160 -5.59 11.33 -19.72
CA LEU A 160 -5.72 12.70 -19.23
C LEU A 160 -4.48 13.56 -19.52
N ALA A 161 -3.27 13.01 -19.42
CA ALA A 161 -2.04 13.74 -19.78
C ALA A 161 -2.02 14.11 -21.27
N ALA A 162 -2.35 13.15 -22.15
CA ALA A 162 -2.40 13.36 -23.60
C ALA A 162 -3.46 14.41 -24.00
N GLU A 163 -4.66 14.38 -23.41
CA GLU A 163 -5.73 15.35 -23.68
C GLU A 163 -5.46 16.75 -23.10
N LEU A 164 -4.60 16.87 -22.09
CA LEU A 164 -4.29 18.14 -21.42
C LEU A 164 -3.00 18.81 -21.93
N ASN A 165 -2.24 18.17 -22.82
CA ASN A 165 -0.92 18.63 -23.28
C ASN A 165 0.06 18.92 -22.12
N ILE A 166 0.19 17.96 -21.19
CA ILE A 166 1.15 17.99 -20.07
C ILE A 166 2.21 16.90 -20.28
#